data_AF-A0A519EIQ8-F1
#
_entry.id   AF-A0A519EIQ8-F1
#
_cell.length_a   1.000
_cell.length_b   1.000
_cell.length_c   1.000
_cell.angle_alpha   90.00
_cell.angle_beta   90.00
_cell.angle_gamma   90.00
#
_symmetry.space_group_name_H-M   'P 1'
#
loop_
_entity.id
_entity.type
_entity.pdbx_description
1 polymer ?
#
loop_
_entity_poly.entity_id
_entity_poly.type
_entity_poly.pdbx_seq_one_letter_code
_entity_poly.pdbx_strand_id
1 'polypeptide(L)'
;STVRLRGDSFFGSGSAEPMAQSLPVLRRIGQALAEVKGEVLITGHSDNQPIRSMRYPSNWHLSAARADAVKAALVAQVDPARLRADGKADAEPVAANDTPANRARNRRVDIVLLTEPERVAAAAATPAAPAEVKR
;
A
#
# COMPACT_ATOMS: atom_id res chain seq x y z
N SER A 1 2.77 -1.14 -10.98
CA SER A 1 2.34 -2.30 -10.17
C SER A 1 1.87 -1.85 -8.79
N THR A 2 0.85 -2.48 -8.21
CA THR A 2 0.28 -2.05 -6.91
C THR A 2 0.49 -3.11 -5.84
N VAL A 3 1.08 -2.72 -4.71
CA VAL A 3 1.25 -3.56 -3.51
C VAL A 3 0.32 -3.02 -2.41
N ARG A 4 -0.59 -3.84 -1.89
CA ARG A 4 -1.58 -3.43 -0.89
C ARG A 4 -1.27 -4.04 0.48
N LEU A 5 -1.16 -3.21 1.51
CA LEU A 5 -0.91 -3.63 2.89
C LEU A 5 -2.18 -3.46 3.74
N ARG A 6 -2.59 -4.53 4.44
CA ARG A 6 -3.72 -4.47 5.36
C ARG A 6 -3.27 -3.78 6.66
N GLY A 7 -3.92 -2.69 7.05
CA GLY A 7 -3.46 -1.85 8.16
C GLY A 7 -3.47 -2.54 9.51
N ASP A 8 -4.39 -3.47 9.77
CA ASP A 8 -4.47 -4.18 11.06
C ASP A 8 -3.27 -5.09 11.34
N SER A 9 -2.52 -5.49 10.31
CA SER A 9 -1.29 -6.28 10.48
C SER A 9 -0.04 -5.41 10.66
N PHE A 10 -0.17 -4.10 10.41
CA PHE A 10 0.95 -3.16 10.40
C PHE A 10 0.82 -2.04 11.43
N PHE A 11 -0.39 -1.69 11.88
CA PHE A 11 -0.64 -0.58 12.80
C PHE A 11 -1.58 -1.01 13.93
N GLY A 12 -1.33 -0.49 15.12
CA GLY A 12 -2.30 -0.55 16.21
C GLY A 12 -3.55 0.28 15.94
N SER A 13 -4.63 -0.02 16.66
CA SER A 13 -5.84 0.82 16.65
C SER A 13 -5.51 2.25 17.05
N GLY A 14 -5.94 3.23 16.24
CA GLY A 14 -5.66 4.65 16.48
C GLY A 14 -4.19 5.09 16.40
N SER A 15 -3.28 4.17 16.04
CA SER A 15 -1.85 4.47 15.90
C SER A 15 -1.47 4.64 14.44
N ALA A 16 -0.54 5.56 14.17
CA ALA A 16 0.14 5.69 12.89
C ALA A 16 1.51 4.99 12.87
N GLU A 17 1.92 4.41 13.99
CA GLU A 17 3.25 3.85 14.16
C GLU A 17 3.26 2.37 13.75
N PRO A 18 4.13 1.95 12.80
CA PRO A 18 4.23 0.57 12.38
C PRO A 18 4.60 -0.32 13.56
N MET A 19 3.90 -1.45 13.72
CA MET A 19 4.21 -2.41 14.77
C MET A 19 5.56 -3.06 14.50
N ALA A 20 6.33 -3.38 15.55
CA ALA A 20 7.66 -3.96 15.41
C ALA A 20 7.70 -5.23 14.53
N GLN A 21 6.68 -6.09 14.63
CA GLN A 21 6.57 -7.31 13.81
C GLN A 21 6.39 -7.03 12.31
N SER A 22 5.99 -5.82 11.93
CA SER A 22 5.73 -5.41 10.56
C SER A 22 6.95 -4.82 9.85
N LEU A 23 7.94 -4.33 10.62
CA LEU A 23 9.16 -3.72 10.10
C LEU A 23 9.97 -4.65 9.17
N PRO A 24 10.12 -5.97 9.45
CA PRO A 24 10.83 -6.86 8.53
C PRO A 24 10.14 -6.98 7.17
N VAL A 25 8.81 -6.90 7.12
CA VAL A 25 8.03 -6.94 5.87
C VAL A 25 8.21 -5.64 5.10
N LEU A 26 8.11 -4.49 5.77
CA LEU A 26 8.37 -3.17 5.16
C LEU A 26 9.79 -3.11 4.59
N ARG A 27 10.79 -3.66 5.28
CA ARG A 27 12.17 -3.74 4.78
C ARG A 27 12.26 -4.57 3.48
N ARG A 28 11.61 -5.73 3.41
CA ARG A 28 11.58 -6.56 2.19
C ARG A 28 10.91 -5.82 1.02
N ILE A 29 9.82 -5.09 1.30
CA ILE A 29 9.16 -4.25 0.31
C ILE A 29 10.12 -3.15 -0.18
N GLY A 30 10.82 -2.48 0.74
CA GLY A 30 11.82 -1.46 0.41
C GLY A 30 12.94 -2.00 -0.47
N GLN A 31 13.46 -3.20 -0.18
CA GLN A 31 14.46 -3.86 -1.02
C GLN A 31 13.95 -4.14 -2.43
N ALA A 32 12.73 -4.69 -2.56
CA ALA A 32 12.12 -4.94 -3.87
C ALA A 32 11.87 -3.62 -4.65
N LEU A 33 11.48 -2.55 -3.96
CA LEU A 33 11.29 -1.23 -4.58
C LEU A 33 12.60 -0.54 -4.97
N ALA A 34 13.71 -0.88 -4.32
CA ALA A 34 15.04 -0.37 -4.66
C ALA A 34 15.54 -0.94 -6.00
N GLU A 35 15.20 -2.20 -6.31
CA GLU A 35 15.58 -2.88 -7.55
C GLU A 35 14.80 -2.36 -8.78
N VAL A 36 13.61 -1.80 -8.58
CA VAL A 36 12.74 -1.33 -9.66
C VAL A 36 12.80 0.20 -9.75
N LYS A 37 12.75 0.75 -10.97
CA LYS A 37 12.67 2.20 -11.21
C LYS A 37 11.20 2.66 -11.24
N GLY A 38 10.94 3.90 -10.79
CA GLY A 38 9.60 4.48 -10.78
C GLY A 38 9.31 5.26 -9.50
N GLU A 39 8.25 6.05 -9.53
CA GLU A 39 7.75 6.78 -8.37
C GLU A 39 6.92 5.84 -7.49
N VAL A 40 7.02 5.96 -6.17
CA VAL A 40 6.25 5.16 -5.22
C VAL A 40 5.29 6.09 -4.50
N LEU A 41 4.01 5.87 -4.70
CA LEU A 41 2.93 6.56 -4.01
C LEU A 41 2.42 5.69 -2.86
N ILE A 42 2.49 6.21 -1.65
CA ILE A 42 2.04 5.56 -0.43
C ILE A 42 0.77 6.27 0.02
N THR A 43 -0.36 5.57 0.00
CA THR A 43 -1.66 6.14 0.35
C THR A 43 -2.21 5.47 1.60
N GLY A 44 -2.44 6.26 2.64
CA GLY A 44 -3.09 5.80 3.86
C GLY A 44 -4.60 5.91 3.78
N HIS A 45 -5.29 4.90 4.29
CA HIS A 45 -6.75 4.86 4.42
C HIS A 45 -7.15 4.55 5.87
N SER A 46 -8.28 5.12 6.30
CA SER A 46 -8.92 4.86 7.58
C SER A 46 -10.30 4.24 7.37
N ASP A 47 -10.93 3.80 8.47
CA ASP A 47 -12.36 3.53 8.47
C ASP A 47 -13.15 4.83 8.66
N ASN A 48 -14.48 4.72 8.64
CA ASN A 48 -15.41 5.83 8.82
C ASN A 48 -15.63 6.21 10.30
N GLN A 49 -14.94 5.56 11.24
CA GLN A 49 -15.11 5.90 12.66
C GLN A 49 -14.38 7.21 12.91
N PRO A 50 -15.06 8.26 13.40
CA PRO A 50 -14.41 9.54 13.62
C PRO A 50 -13.38 9.40 14.74
N ILE A 51 -12.09 9.55 14.39
CA ILE A 51 -11.04 9.73 15.40
C ILE A 51 -10.92 11.19 15.78
N ARG A 52 -10.91 11.47 17.09
CA ARG A 52 -10.53 12.76 17.67
C ARG A 52 -9.60 12.48 18.83
N SER A 53 -8.31 12.56 18.56
CA SER A 53 -7.28 12.41 19.59
C SER A 53 -6.39 13.63 19.58
N MET A 54 -5.69 13.88 20.69
CA MET A 54 -4.70 14.95 20.79
C MET A 54 -3.61 14.85 19.70
N ARG A 55 -3.31 13.63 19.24
CA ARG A 55 -2.27 13.34 18.23
C ARG A 55 -2.82 13.39 16.79
N TYR A 56 -4.07 13.02 16.59
CA TYR A 56 -4.74 12.97 15.27
C TYR A 56 -6.12 13.63 15.37
N PRO A 57 -6.24 14.90 14.93
CA PRO A 57 -7.50 15.65 14.98
C PRO A 57 -8.59 15.12 14.05
N SER A 58 -8.22 14.36 13.02
CA SER A 58 -9.15 13.75 12.06
C SER A 58 -8.60 12.47 11.45
N ASN A 59 -9.48 11.71 10.82
CA ASN A 59 -9.14 10.51 10.05
C ASN A 59 -8.14 10.80 8.92
N TRP A 60 -8.25 11.98 8.31
CA TRP A 60 -7.28 12.46 7.33
C TRP A 60 -5.87 12.51 7.94
N HIS A 61 -5.70 13.15 9.10
CA HIS A 61 -4.40 13.24 9.79
C HIS A 61 -3.86 11.86 10.18
N LEU A 62 -4.71 10.94 10.66
CA LEU A 62 -4.29 9.58 10.99
C LEU A 62 -3.81 8.83 9.74
N SER A 63 -4.55 8.95 8.64
CA SER A 63 -4.24 8.27 7.38
C SER A 63 -2.94 8.82 6.75
N ALA A 64 -2.75 10.14 6.76
CA ALA A 64 -1.53 10.79 6.28
C ALA A 64 -0.32 10.38 7.14
N ALA A 65 -0.46 10.42 8.47
CA ALA A 65 0.61 10.02 9.38
C ALA A 65 1.03 8.55 9.21
N ARG A 66 0.08 7.65 8.90
CA ARG A 66 0.40 6.25 8.57
C ARG A 66 1.21 6.13 7.30
N ALA A 67 0.82 6.85 6.25
CA ALA A 67 1.56 6.88 5.00
C ALA A 67 2.99 7.41 5.20
N ASP A 68 3.14 8.48 5.99
CA ASP A 68 4.44 9.05 6.34
C ASP A 68 5.31 8.08 7.15
N ALA A 69 4.72 7.32 8.08
CA ALA A 69 5.48 6.36 8.85
C ALA A 69 5.98 5.18 7.99
N VAL A 70 5.19 4.73 7.01
CA VAL A 70 5.64 3.74 6.01
C VAL A 70 6.73 4.35 5.13
N LYS A 71 6.56 5.59 4.67
CA LYS A 71 7.60 6.29 3.91
C LYS A 71 8.91 6.31 4.69
N ALA A 72 8.88 6.72 5.96
CA ALA A 72 10.07 6.75 6.82
C ALA A 72 10.75 5.37 6.96
N ALA A 73 9.98 4.28 7.04
CA ALA A 73 10.52 2.92 7.08
C ALA A 73 11.17 2.49 5.75
N LEU A 74 10.75 3.08 4.62
CA LEU A 74 11.26 2.75 3.28
C LEU A 74 12.43 3.63 2.84
N VAL A 75 12.60 4.83 3.41
CA VAL A 75 13.71 5.76 3.08
C VAL A 75 15.10 5.14 3.28
N ALA A 76 15.21 4.13 4.16
CA ALA A 76 16.46 3.39 4.36
C ALA A 76 16.88 2.51 3.16
N GLN A 77 15.97 2.24 2.21
CA GLN A 77 16.20 1.38 1.05
C GLN A 77 15.89 2.08 -0.28
N VAL A 78 14.96 3.04 -0.28
CA VAL A 78 14.47 3.73 -1.48
C VAL A 78 14.79 5.22 -1.35
N ASP A 79 15.24 5.81 -2.46
CA ASP A 79 15.49 7.26 -2.52
C ASP A 79 14.22 8.06 -2.11
N PRO A 80 14.30 8.92 -1.08
CA PRO A 80 13.17 9.73 -0.63
C PRO A 80 12.56 10.62 -1.72
N ALA A 81 13.32 11.01 -2.76
CA ALA A 81 12.79 11.76 -3.90
C ALA A 81 11.76 10.97 -4.72
N ARG A 82 11.83 9.63 -4.66
CA ARG A 82 10.89 8.72 -5.32
C ARG A 82 9.65 8.43 -4.47
N LEU A 83 9.65 8.77 -3.18
CA LEU A 83 8.59 8.40 -2.25
C LEU A 83 7.62 9.57 -2.02
N ARG A 84 6.38 9.40 -2.43
CA ARG A 84 5.26 10.28 -2.07
C ARG A 84 4.35 9.60 -1.06
N ALA A 85 3.86 10.38 -0.09
CA ALA A 85 2.92 9.92 0.93
C ALA A 85 1.66 10.80 0.87
N ASP A 86 0.49 10.17 0.95
CA ASP A 86 -0.80 10.84 0.90
C ASP A 86 -1.80 10.17 1.86
N GLY A 87 -2.74 10.95 2.39
CA GLY A 87 -3.78 10.51 3.30
C GLY A 87 -5.16 10.68 2.69
N LYS A 88 -5.88 9.59 2.47
CA LYS A 88 -7.23 9.61 1.88
C LYS A 88 -8.37 9.40 2.86
N ALA A 89 -8.08 9.30 4.16
CA ALA A 89 -9.09 9.03 5.19
C ALA A 89 -10.00 7.86 4.77
N ASP A 90 -11.32 8.05 4.85
CA ASP A 90 -12.38 7.12 4.48
C ASP A 90 -12.95 7.35 3.07
N ALA A 91 -12.32 8.22 2.25
CA ALA A 91 -12.83 8.58 0.93
C ALA A 91 -12.88 7.41 -0.07
N GLU A 92 -12.06 6.38 0.14
CA GLU A 92 -11.98 5.19 -0.72
C GLU A 92 -12.11 3.89 0.09
N PRO A 93 -13.33 3.55 0.55
CA PRO A 93 -13.58 2.30 1.26
C PRO A 93 -13.50 1.11 0.28
N VAL A 94 -12.84 0.04 0.71
CA VAL A 94 -12.77 -1.23 -0.06
C VAL A 94 -13.89 -2.18 0.34
N ALA A 95 -14.49 -1.99 1.51
CA ALA A 95 -15.65 -2.72 1.99
C ALA A 95 -16.65 -1.77 2.69
N ALA A 96 -17.91 -2.20 2.81
CA ALA A 96 -18.91 -1.44 3.55
C ALA A 96 -18.48 -1.26 5.02
N ASN A 97 -18.67 -0.09 5.63
CA ASN A 97 -18.24 0.15 7.02
C ASN A 97 -19.19 -0.43 8.10
N ASP A 98 -20.02 -1.39 7.72
CA ASP A 98 -21.08 -1.99 8.54
C ASP A 98 -20.54 -2.86 9.68
N THR A 99 -19.55 -3.72 9.38
CA THR A 99 -19.01 -4.69 10.32
C THR A 99 -17.61 -4.31 10.80
N PRO A 100 -17.21 -4.72 12.02
CA PRO A 100 -15.82 -4.56 12.49
C PRO A 100 -14.79 -5.16 11.52
N ALA A 101 -15.13 -6.30 10.92
CA ALA A 101 -14.28 -6.99 9.96
C ALA A 101 -14.13 -6.21 8.64
N ASN A 102 -15.15 -5.51 8.18
CA ASN A 102 -15.04 -4.68 6.98
C ASN A 102 -14.32 -3.35 7.27
N ARG A 103 -14.56 -2.74 8.44
CA ARG A 103 -13.78 -1.57 8.88
C ARG A 103 -12.29 -1.87 8.97
N ALA A 104 -11.94 -3.05 9.48
CA ALA A 104 -10.59 -3.60 9.46
C ALA A 104 -9.94 -3.63 8.06
N ARG A 105 -10.72 -3.95 7.03
CA ARG A 105 -10.24 -3.92 5.64
C ARG A 105 -10.05 -2.50 5.09
N ASN A 106 -10.80 -1.53 5.62
CA ASN A 106 -10.71 -0.13 5.21
C ASN A 106 -9.52 0.60 5.86
N ARG A 107 -9.09 0.17 7.06
CA ARG A 107 -7.80 0.57 7.64
C ARG A 107 -6.67 -0.11 6.89
N ARG A 108 -6.14 0.53 5.84
CA ARG A 108 -5.09 -0.03 4.99
C ARG A 108 -4.09 1.02 4.54
N VAL A 109 -2.94 0.58 4.07
CA VAL A 109 -1.97 1.43 3.37
C VAL A 109 -1.67 0.80 2.02
N ASP A 110 -1.91 1.55 0.96
CA ASP A 110 -1.64 1.15 -0.40
C ASP A 110 -0.28 1.71 -0.82
N ILE A 111 0.60 0.86 -1.36
CA ILE A 111 1.90 1.26 -1.92
C ILE A 111 1.84 0.99 -3.42
N VAL A 112 1.70 2.06 -4.19
CA VAL A 112 1.57 2.01 -5.64
C VAL A 112 2.92 2.38 -6.26
N LEU A 113 3.51 1.47 -7.01
CA LEU A 113 4.66 1.77 -7.85
C LEU A 113 4.16 2.28 -9.20
N LEU A 114 4.30 3.58 -9.40
CA LEU A 114 4.10 4.32 -10.64
C LEU A 114 5.38 4.19 -11.47
N THR A 115 5.49 3.09 -12.19
CA THR A 115 6.42 3.02 -13.32
C THR A 115 5.75 3.70 -14.50
N GLU A 116 6.52 4.28 -15.43
CA GLU A 116 6.00 4.40 -16.80
C GLU A 116 5.45 3.02 -17.20
N PRO A 117 4.35 2.93 -17.98
CA PRO A 117 3.85 1.64 -18.42
C PRO A 117 4.94 1.00 -19.28
N GLU A 118 5.85 0.29 -18.63
CA GLU A 118 6.58 -0.78 -19.26
C GLU A 118 5.49 -1.62 -19.89
N ARG A 119 5.59 -1.86 -21.20
CA ARG A 119 4.68 -2.73 -21.92
C ARG A 119 4.78 -4.13 -21.33
N VAL A 120 4.15 -4.36 -20.17
CA VAL A 120 3.91 -5.69 -19.60
C VAL A 120 2.83 -6.42 -20.42
N ALA A 121 2.40 -5.85 -21.55
CA ALA A 121 1.52 -6.44 -22.56
C ALA A 121 2.23 -6.74 -23.89
N ALA A 122 3.53 -7.09 -23.89
CA ALA A 122 4.21 -7.61 -25.08
C ALA A 122 4.91 -8.97 -24.89
N ALA A 123 4.79 -9.61 -23.71
CA ALA A 123 5.32 -10.95 -23.47
C ALA A 123 4.24 -12.03 -23.26
N ALA A 124 2.95 -11.67 -23.36
CA ALA A 124 1.82 -12.60 -23.20
C ALA A 124 0.95 -12.78 -24.46
N ALA A 125 1.48 -12.46 -25.65
CA ALA A 125 0.84 -12.80 -26.93
C ALA A 125 1.96 -12.99 -27.98
N THR A 126 2.45 -14.20 -28.27
CA THR A 126 1.88 -15.26 -29.17
C THR A 126 3.05 -15.68 -30.11
N PRO A 127 3.18 -16.88 -30.76
CA PRO A 127 2.33 -18.09 -30.87
C PRO A 127 3.04 -19.46 -30.63
N ALA A 128 2.27 -20.55 -30.83
CA ALA A 128 2.64 -21.92 -31.23
C ALA A 128 3.10 -22.86 -30.09
N ALA A 129 2.76 -24.15 -30.00
CA ALA A 129 2.02 -25.19 -30.76
C ALA A 129 2.21 -26.51 -29.90
N PRO A 130 1.81 -27.78 -30.25
CA PRO A 130 1.44 -28.32 -31.56
C PRO A 130 0.37 -29.44 -31.60
N ALA A 131 0.17 -29.95 -32.82
CA ALA A 131 -0.10 -31.35 -33.19
C ALA A 131 -1.56 -31.87 -33.16
N GLU A 132 -2.12 -31.97 -34.37
CA GLU A 132 -3.11 -33.00 -34.69
C GLU A 132 -2.47 -33.96 -35.72
N VAL A 133 -2.16 -35.18 -35.28
CA VAL A 133 -1.84 -36.34 -36.11
C VAL A 133 -2.63 -37.52 -35.57
N LYS A 134 -3.61 -38.00 -36.34
CA LYS A 134 -4.10 -39.39 -36.37
C LYS A 134 -4.89 -39.55 -37.68
N ARG A 135 -4.23 -40.15 -38.67
CA ARG A 135 -4.52 -41.47 -39.27
C ARG A 135 -5.74 -41.48 -40.19
#